data_AF-A0A820Q415-F1
#
_entry.id   AF-A0A820Q415-F1
#
_cell.length_a   1.000
_cell.length_b   1.000
_cell.length_c   1.000
_cell.angle_alpha   90.00
_cell.angle_beta   90.00
_cell.angle_gamma   90.00
#
_symmetry.space_group_name_H-M   'P 1'
#
loop_
_entity.id
_entity.type
_entity.pdbx_description
1 polymer ?
#
loop_
_entity_poly.entity_id
_entity_poly.type
_entity_poly.pdbx_seq_one_letter_code
_entity_poly.pdbx_strand_id
1 'polypeptide(L)'
;LAGQSVARVRALYNERGIQIERATLSMPVQISGWKTLPNAGDEVFEIESENLANRIAAQRRAEELAKKMEVDSVAVTQKHEEHLLKYRAELQRRRELGIVFRKRDKGSGQHIE
;
A
#
# COMPACT_ATOMS: atom_id res chain seq x y z
N LEU A 1 -6.96 0.46 -19.29
CA LEU A 1 -6.51 -0.02 -17.95
C LEU A 1 -5.10 -0.53 -18.11
N ALA A 2 -4.18 -0.18 -17.23
CA ALA A 2 -2.84 -0.76 -17.19
C ALA A 2 -2.47 -1.04 -15.74
N GLY A 3 -2.18 -2.31 -15.42
CA GLY A 3 -2.06 -2.76 -14.03
C GLY A 3 -3.30 -2.39 -13.22
N GLN A 4 -3.14 -1.50 -12.24
CA GLN A 4 -4.20 -0.93 -11.39
C GLN A 4 -4.66 0.46 -11.83
N SER A 5 -3.99 1.04 -12.82
CA SER A 5 -4.21 2.40 -13.28
C SER A 5 -5.27 2.44 -14.37
N VAL A 6 -6.26 3.32 -14.18
CA VAL A 6 -7.36 3.53 -15.13
C VAL A 6 -7.14 4.86 -15.84
N ALA A 7 -7.39 4.88 -17.15
CA ALA A 7 -7.40 6.09 -17.96
C ALA A 7 -8.70 6.22 -18.73
N ARG A 8 -9.13 7.48 -18.89
CA ARG A 8 -10.07 7.88 -19.94
C ARG A 8 -9.28 8.70 -20.94
N VAL A 9 -9.05 8.14 -22.14
CA VAL A 9 -8.22 8.77 -23.17
C VAL A 9 -8.84 10.11 -23.56
N ARG A 10 -8.08 11.20 -23.36
CA ARG A 10 -8.48 12.56 -23.76
C ARG A 10 -7.81 13.00 -25.05
N ALA A 11 -6.54 12.65 -25.20
CA ALA A 11 -5.74 12.89 -26.39
C ALA A 11 -4.64 11.84 -26.49
N LEU A 12 -4.29 11.50 -27.72
CA LEU A 12 -3.15 10.67 -28.08
C LEU A 12 -2.13 11.53 -28.82
N TYR A 13 -0.86 11.40 -28.49
CA TYR A 13 0.23 12.05 -29.21
C TYR A 13 1.21 11.02 -29.74
N ASN A 14 1.73 11.24 -30.93
CA ASN A 14 2.81 10.44 -31.48
C ASN A 14 4.17 10.88 -30.93
N GLU A 15 5.24 10.21 -31.37
CA GLU A 15 6.62 10.52 -31.01
C GLU A 15 7.10 11.93 -31.40
N ARG A 16 6.39 12.59 -32.34
CA ARG A 16 6.66 13.96 -32.78
C ARG A 16 5.84 15.00 -32.01
N GLY A 17 5.04 14.58 -31.02
CA GLY A 17 4.14 15.44 -30.26
C GLY A 17 2.89 15.88 -31.04
N ILE A 18 2.61 15.27 -32.19
CA ILE A 18 1.42 15.56 -32.99
C ILE A 18 0.25 14.77 -32.43
N GLN A 19 -0.88 15.46 -32.23
CA GLN A 19 -2.11 14.83 -31.79
C GLN A 19 -2.66 13.91 -32.89
N ILE A 20 -2.99 12.68 -32.52
CA ILE A 20 -3.54 11.64 -33.41
C ILE A 20 -4.87 11.13 -32.86
N GLU A 21 -5.70 10.58 -33.73
CA GLU A 21 -7.00 10.00 -33.36
C GLU A 21 -6.92 8.51 -33.03
N ARG A 22 -5.97 7.80 -33.65
CA ARG A 22 -5.81 6.35 -33.51
C ARG A 22 -4.34 5.96 -33.51
N ALA A 23 -3.99 5.04 -32.61
CA ALA A 23 -2.70 4.37 -32.60
C ALA A 23 -2.74 3.12 -33.50
N THR A 24 -1.73 2.95 -34.36
CA THR A 24 -1.53 1.73 -35.15
C THR A 24 -0.54 0.79 -34.45
N LEU A 25 -0.47 -0.46 -34.92
CA LEU A 25 0.55 -1.39 -34.41
C LEU A 25 1.96 -0.83 -34.57
N SER A 26 2.83 -1.14 -33.61
CA SER A 26 4.24 -0.70 -33.57
C SER A 26 4.44 0.83 -33.49
N MET A 27 3.40 1.59 -33.18
CA MET A 27 3.50 3.04 -33.00
C MET A 27 3.56 3.40 -31.51
N PRO A 28 4.65 4.04 -31.03
CA PRO A 28 4.69 4.57 -29.68
C PRO A 28 3.75 5.77 -29.56
N VAL A 29 2.93 5.79 -28.52
CA VAL A 29 1.97 6.87 -28.29
C VAL A 29 1.97 7.33 -26.84
N GLN A 30 1.81 8.63 -26.64
CA GLN A 30 1.57 9.22 -25.35
C GLN A 30 0.07 9.37 -25.13
N ILE A 31 -0.43 8.73 -24.07
CA ILE A 31 -1.84 8.76 -23.70
C ILE A 31 -2.03 9.78 -22.57
N SER A 32 -2.93 10.73 -22.75
CA SER A 32 -3.38 11.63 -21.68
C SER A 32 -4.71 11.19 -21.09
N GLY A 33 -4.91 11.46 -19.80
CA GLY A 33 -6.16 11.14 -19.08
C GLY A 33 -6.09 9.93 -18.14
N TRP A 34 -4.88 9.52 -17.75
CA TRP A 34 -4.66 8.60 -16.62
C TRP A 34 -5.12 9.23 -15.30
N LYS A 35 -5.89 8.48 -14.50
CA LYS A 35 -6.21 8.87 -13.11
C LYS A 35 -4.99 8.72 -12.21
N THR A 36 -4.25 7.64 -12.43
CA THR A 36 -2.97 7.31 -11.79
C THR A 36 -2.03 6.83 -12.87
N LEU A 37 -0.74 7.12 -12.76
CA LEU A 37 0.24 6.64 -13.73
C LEU A 37 0.44 5.13 -13.56
N PRO A 38 0.47 4.35 -14.66
CA PRO A 38 0.84 2.94 -14.60
C PRO A 38 2.33 2.78 -14.33
N ASN A 39 2.72 1.58 -13.90
CA ASN A 39 4.14 1.25 -13.76
C ASN A 39 4.76 0.92 -15.12
N ALA A 40 6.07 1.11 -15.22
CA ALA A 40 6.80 0.70 -16.42
C ALA A 40 6.71 -0.82 -16.60
N GLY A 41 6.39 -1.26 -17.82
CA GLY A 41 6.18 -2.67 -18.15
C GLY A 41 4.74 -3.16 -17.97
N ASP A 42 3.83 -2.34 -17.43
CA ASP A 42 2.41 -2.70 -17.36
C ASP A 42 1.79 -2.78 -18.76
N GLU A 43 1.04 -3.86 -19.01
CA GLU A 43 0.27 -4.03 -20.23
C GLU A 43 -1.00 -3.16 -20.22
N VAL A 44 -1.31 -2.55 -21.38
CA VAL A 44 -2.47 -1.68 -21.55
C VAL A 44 -3.61 -2.45 -22.22
N PHE A 45 -4.76 -2.48 -21.57
CA PHE A 45 -5.99 -3.08 -22.07
C PHE A 45 -7.06 -2.02 -22.34
N GLU A 46 -7.69 -2.10 -23.50
CA GLU A 46 -8.95 -1.41 -23.78
C GLU A 46 -10.09 -2.12 -23.05
N ILE A 47 -11.00 -1.34 -22.46
CA ILE A 47 -12.16 -1.86 -21.72
C ILE A 47 -13.38 -1.08 -22.15
N GLU A 48 -14.48 -1.79 -22.38
CA GLU A 48 -15.73 -1.23 -22.92
C GLU A 48 -16.38 -0.19 -22.00
N SER A 49 -16.23 -0.34 -20.67
CA SER A 49 -16.89 0.51 -19.68
C SER A 49 -15.95 0.96 -18.57
N GLU A 50 -16.06 2.23 -18.19
CA GLU A 50 -15.34 2.81 -17.05
C GLU A 50 -15.66 2.08 -15.74
N ASN A 51 -16.91 1.66 -15.55
CA ASN A 51 -17.34 0.96 -14.34
C ASN A 51 -16.63 -0.39 -14.19
N LEU A 52 -16.50 -1.12 -15.30
CA LEU A 52 -15.79 -2.40 -15.33
C LEU A 52 -14.29 -2.19 -15.06
N ALA A 53 -13.68 -1.19 -15.70
CA ALA A 53 -12.27 -0.85 -15.48
C ALA A 53 -11.97 -0.50 -14.01
N ASN A 54 -12.84 0.30 -13.38
CA ASN A 54 -12.70 0.67 -11.97
C ASN A 54 -12.85 -0.55 -11.04
N ARG A 55 -13.78 -1.48 -11.35
CA ARG A 55 -13.97 -2.72 -10.58
C ARG A 55 -12.73 -3.61 -10.65
N ILE A 56 -12.20 -3.85 -11.85
CA ILE A 56 -10.98 -4.66 -12.03
C ILE A 56 -9.79 -4.01 -11.34
N ALA A 57 -9.61 -2.69 -11.49
CA ALA A 57 -8.54 -1.96 -10.82
C ALA A 57 -8.66 -2.01 -9.28
N ALA A 58 -9.88 -1.93 -8.73
CA ALA A 58 -10.11 -2.07 -7.30
C ALA A 58 -9.79 -3.48 -6.80
N GLN A 59 -10.20 -4.51 -7.54
CA GLN A 59 -9.87 -5.89 -7.21
C GLN A 59 -8.36 -6.12 -7.20
N ARG A 60 -7.64 -5.71 -8.25
CA ARG A 60 -6.18 -5.83 -8.33
C ARG A 60 -5.47 -5.09 -7.19
N ARG A 61 -6.00 -3.94 -6.75
CA ARG A 61 -5.48 -3.20 -5.58
C ARG A 61 -5.69 -3.95 -4.27
N ALA A 62 -6.88 -4.53 -4.07
CA ALA A 62 -7.17 -5.31 -2.88
C ALA A 62 -6.27 -6.56 -2.79
N GLU A 63 -6.06 -7.26 -3.91
CA GLU A 63 -5.17 -8.42 -3.97
C GLU A 63 -3.72 -8.06 -3.64
N GLU A 64 -3.19 -6.95 -4.15
CA GLU A 64 -1.83 -6.51 -3.83
C GLU A 64 -1.70 -6.07 -2.37
N LEU A 65 -2.71 -5.35 -1.85
CA LEU A 65 -2.72 -4.93 -0.45
C LEU A 65 -2.75 -6.13 0.49
N ALA A 66 -3.57 -7.15 0.20
CA ALA A 66 -3.62 -8.38 0.99
C ALA A 66 -2.24 -9.08 1.03
N LYS A 67 -1.56 -9.18 -0.12
CA LYS A 67 -0.20 -9.75 -0.19
C LYS A 67 0.80 -8.95 0.64
N LYS A 68 0.75 -7.62 0.59
CA LYS A 68 1.63 -6.75 1.40
C LYS A 68 1.36 -6.94 2.89
N MET A 69 0.09 -6.96 3.29
CA MET A 69 -0.31 -7.18 4.68
C MET A 69 0.17 -8.54 5.22
N GLU A 70 0.11 -9.59 4.41
CA GLU A 70 0.61 -10.92 4.78
C GLU A 70 2.11 -10.88 5.08
N VAL A 71 2.90 -10.29 4.18
CA VAL A 71 4.35 -10.13 4.36
C VAL A 71 4.67 -9.27 5.58
N ASP A 72 3.99 -8.13 5.72
CA ASP A 72 4.19 -7.20 6.83
C ASP A 72 3.82 -7.84 8.17
N SER A 73 2.79 -8.68 8.22
CA SER A 73 2.36 -9.35 9.45
C SER A 73 3.47 -10.21 10.07
N VAL A 74 4.25 -10.91 9.24
CA VAL A 74 5.38 -11.73 9.68
C VAL A 74 6.52 -10.86 10.24
N ALA A 75 6.83 -9.74 9.58
CA ALA A 75 7.84 -8.83 10.06
C ALA A 75 7.44 -8.15 11.38
N VAL A 76 6.15 -7.86 11.54
CA VAL A 76 5.59 -7.26 12.78
C VAL A 76 5.66 -8.23 13.94
N THR A 77 5.27 -9.50 13.75
CA THR A 77 5.32 -10.51 14.82
C THR A 77 6.75 -10.77 15.30
N GLN A 78 7.70 -10.90 14.38
CA GLN A 78 9.12 -11.09 14.72
C GLN A 78 9.67 -9.92 15.55
N LYS A 79 9.44 -8.69 15.12
CA LYS A 79 9.85 -7.49 15.87
C LYS A 79 9.20 -7.42 17.25
N HIS A 80 7.94 -7.84 17.36
CA HIS A 80 7.22 -7.88 18.61
C HIS A 80 7.83 -8.89 19.60
N GLU A 81 8.15 -10.09 19.13
CA GLU A 81 8.79 -11.14 19.94
C GLU A 81 10.18 -10.72 20.43
N GLU A 82 11.01 -10.13 19.56
CA GLU A 82 12.31 -9.60 19.93
C GLU A 82 12.20 -8.52 21.02
N HIS A 83 11.24 -7.61 20.88
CA HIS A 83 10.98 -6.57 21.86
C HIS A 83 10.60 -7.18 23.22
N LEU A 84 9.71 -8.18 23.23
CA LEU A 84 9.32 -8.88 24.46
C LEU A 84 10.48 -9.62 25.12
N LEU A 85 11.36 -10.26 24.34
CA LEU A 85 12.52 -10.97 24.87
C LEU A 85 13.50 -10.01 25.56
N LYS A 86 13.82 -8.89 24.91
CA LYS A 86 14.67 -7.82 25.48
C LYS A 86 14.05 -7.26 26.76
N TYR A 87 12.75 -6.95 26.72
CA TYR A 87 12.02 -6.42 27.88
C TYR A 87 12.02 -7.39 29.06
N ARG A 88 11.80 -8.69 28.82
CA ARG A 88 11.87 -9.73 29.86
C ARG A 88 13.27 -9.86 30.45
N ALA A 89 14.31 -9.88 29.62
CA ALA A 89 15.69 -9.94 30.08
C ALA A 89 16.07 -8.71 30.94
N GLU A 90 15.62 -7.53 30.55
CA GLU A 90 15.83 -6.30 31.32
C GLU A 90 15.08 -6.33 32.67
N LEU A 91 13.84 -6.83 32.70
CA LEU A 91 13.11 -7.03 33.95
C LEU A 91 13.79 -8.04 34.88
N GLN A 92 14.31 -9.15 34.34
CA GLN A 92 15.07 -10.15 35.12
C GLN A 92 16.33 -9.53 35.71
N ARG A 93 17.11 -8.80 34.90
CA ARG A 93 18.30 -8.08 35.37
C ARG A 93 17.97 -7.07 36.46
N ARG A 94 16.87 -6.33 36.34
CA ARG A 94 16.42 -5.39 37.38
C ARG A 94 15.99 -6.10 38.68
N ARG A 95 15.38 -7.29 38.57
CA ARG A 95 15.04 -8.14 39.74
C ARG A 95 16.28 -8.67 40.44
N GLU A 96 17.27 -9.14 39.69
CA GLU A 96 18.57 -9.60 40.24
C GLU A 96 19.31 -8.48 40.96
N LEU A 97 19.24 -7.25 40.44
CA LEU A 97 19.79 -6.05 41.09
C LEU A 97 18.97 -5.58 42.30
N GLY A 98 17.90 -6.29 42.68
CA GLY A 98 17.07 -5.97 43.86
C GLY A 98 16.20 -4.71 43.73
N ILE A 99 16.11 -4.13 42.52
CA ILE A 99 15.36 -2.88 42.29
C ILE A 99 13.88 -3.21 42.10
N VAL A 100 13.14 -3.30 43.21
CA VAL A 100 11.69 -3.51 43.19
C VAL A 100 10.98 -2.17 43.08
N PHE A 101 10.35 -1.91 41.94
CA PHE A 101 9.50 -0.72 41.78
C PHE A 101 8.16 -0.95 42.50
N ARG A 102 7.99 -0.37 43.69
CA ARG A 102 6.68 -0.30 44.35
C ARG A 102 5.83 0.71 43.57
N LYS A 103 4.89 0.22 42.76
CA LYS A 103 3.87 1.09 42.15
C LYS A 103 3.05 1.67 43.30
N ARG A 104 3.19 2.97 43.54
CA ARG A 104 2.38 3.68 44.52
C ARG A 104 0.98 3.79 43.89
N ASP A 105 0.01 3.05 44.40
CA ASP A 105 -1.38 3.16 43.96
C ASP A 105 -1.84 4.61 44.12
N LYS A 106 -1.94 5.34 43.00
CA LYS A 106 -2.70 6.58 42.97
C LYS A 106 -4.14 6.16 42.74
N GLY A 107 -4.96 6.30 43.79
CA GLY A 107 -6.37 5.95 43.79
C GLY A 107 -7.08 6.47 42.55
N SER A 108 -7.99 5.63 42.04
CA SER A 108 -8.91 5.90 40.95
C SER A 108 -9.75 7.14 41.23
N GLY A 109 -9.34 8.28 40.68
CA GLY A 109 -10.21 9.42 40.47
C GLY A 109 -10.95 9.22 39.15
N GLN A 110 -12.21 8.83 39.22
CA GLN A 110 -13.15 8.90 38.10
C GLN A 110 -13.15 10.33 37.56
N HIS A 111 -12.97 10.49 36.25
CA HIS A 111 -13.39 11.71 35.55
C HIS A 111 -14.17 11.25 34.31
N ILE A 112 -15.47 11.51 34.38
CA ILE A 112 -16.47 11.29 33.35
C ILE A 112 -16.68 12.67 32.72
N GLU A 113 -16.42 12.82 31.42
CA GLU A 113 -17.07 13.79 30.54
C GLU A 113 -17.22 13.15 29.14
#